data_AF-A0A524QRB8-F1
#
_entry.id   AF-A0A524QRB8-F1
#
_cell.length_a   1.000
_cell.length_b   1.000
_cell.length_c   1.000
_cell.angle_alpha   90.00
_cell.angle_beta   90.00
_cell.angle_gamma   90.00
#
_symmetry.space_group_name_H-M   'P 1'
#
loop_
_entity.id
_entity.type
_entity.pdbx_description
1 polymer ?
#
loop_
_entity_poly.entity_id
_entity_poly.type
_entity_poly.pdbx_seq_one_letter_code
_entity_poly.pdbx_strand_id
1 'polypeptide(L)'
;MSLSEIFVRTIGNRIWLVYKREYGIRKWHRHFAPLWRADDKTLANERLHSLKAILSHAGETTSHYSQLFRQLGFDPRGVTSSEDIRELPFLTKEELNSDMDA
;
A
#
# COMPACT_ATOMS: atom_id res chain seq x y z
N MET A 1 16.62 -20.61 11.60
CA MET A 1 16.51 -19.16 11.90
C MET A 1 17.82 -18.74 12.53
N SER A 2 18.58 -17.87 11.87
CA SER A 2 19.97 -17.56 12.25
C SER A 2 20.03 -16.61 13.45
N LEU A 3 21.02 -16.79 14.34
CA LEU A 3 21.31 -15.87 15.45
C LEU A 3 21.53 -14.42 14.98
N SER A 4 22.05 -14.25 13.76
CA SER A 4 22.23 -12.93 13.13
C SER A 4 20.89 -12.27 12.76
N GLU A 5 19.88 -13.02 12.33
CA GLU A 5 18.55 -12.46 12.04
C GLU A 5 17.85 -11.96 13.30
N ILE A 6 17.99 -12.70 14.41
CA ILE A 6 17.39 -12.33 15.69
C ILE A 6 18.08 -11.07 16.23
N PHE A 7 19.40 -10.99 16.13
CA PHE A 7 20.18 -9.84 16.58
C PHE A 7 19.87 -8.56 15.78
N VAL A 8 19.87 -8.65 14.45
CA VAL A 8 19.53 -7.53 13.57
C VAL A 8 18.09 -7.06 13.84
N ARG A 9 17.14 -7.98 13.98
CA ARG A 9 15.71 -7.66 14.18
C ARG A 9 15.40 -7.06 15.55
N THR A 10 16.14 -7.45 16.60
CA THR A 10 15.74 -7.13 17.99
C THR A 10 16.59 -6.02 18.60
N ILE A 11 17.91 -6.05 18.36
CA ILE A 11 18.87 -5.19 19.04
C ILE A 11 19.46 -4.17 18.06
N GLY A 12 19.97 -4.64 16.91
CA GLY A 12 20.64 -3.79 15.92
C GLY A 12 19.74 -2.68 15.40
N ASN A 13 18.50 -3.02 15.02
CA ASN A 13 17.55 -2.03 14.52
C ASN A 13 17.21 -0.97 15.59
N ARG A 14 16.96 -1.39 16.85
CA ARG A 14 16.64 -0.45 17.95
C ARG A 14 17.76 0.52 18.27
N ILE A 15 19.01 0.06 18.24
CA ILE A 15 20.18 0.92 18.49
C ILE A 15 20.42 1.87 17.31
N TRP A 16 20.29 1.38 16.07
CA TRP A 16 20.45 2.20 14.87
C TRP A 16 19.40 3.33 14.79
N LEU A 17 18.16 3.06 15.21
CA LEU A 17 17.07 4.04 15.28
C LEU A 17 17.32 5.16 16.29
N VAL A 18 17.89 4.81 17.44
CA VAL A 18 18.25 5.78 18.48
C VAL A 18 19.44 6.62 18.02
N TYR A 19 20.42 5.99 17.37
CA TYR A 19 21.60 6.67 16.83
C TYR A 19 21.25 7.69 15.74
N LYS A 20 20.32 7.38 14.83
CA LYS A 20 19.98 8.26 13.71
C LYS A 20 19.00 9.41 14.06
N ARG A 21 18.42 9.41 15.26
CA ARG A 21 17.48 10.44 15.77
C ARG A 21 16.27 10.72 14.84
N GLU A 22 15.91 9.78 13.98
CA GLU A 22 14.81 9.91 13.03
C GLU A 22 13.49 9.46 13.67
N TYR A 23 12.70 10.43 14.18
CA TYR A 23 11.36 10.21 14.73
C TYR A 23 10.40 9.48 13.77
N GLY A 24 10.61 9.65 12.46
CA GLY A 24 9.84 8.98 11.41
C GLY A 24 9.92 7.45 11.49
N ILE A 25 11.07 6.90 11.91
CA ILE A 25 11.24 5.45 11.91
C ILE A 25 10.51 4.80 13.09
N ARG A 26 10.33 5.50 14.21
CA ARG A 26 9.51 5.01 15.33
C ARG A 26 8.03 4.89 14.96
N LYS A 27 7.52 5.81 14.12
CA LYS A 27 6.18 5.72 13.50
C LYS A 27 6.12 4.53 12.53
N TRP A 28 7.18 4.35 11.73
CA TRP A 28 7.33 3.22 10.81
C TRP A 28 7.27 1.86 11.52
N HIS A 29 7.99 1.71 12.63
CA HIS A 29 7.93 0.48 13.43
C HIS A 29 6.55 0.19 14.01
N ARG A 30 5.77 1.20 14.39
CA ARG A 30 4.43 0.98 14.94
C ARG A 30 3.47 0.42 13.89
N HIS A 31 3.52 0.90 12.65
CA HIS A 31 2.63 0.44 11.59
C HIS A 31 3.12 -0.83 10.91
N PHE A 32 4.42 -0.93 10.63
CA PHE A 32 4.95 -2.04 9.84
C PHE A 32 5.39 -3.24 10.70
N ALA A 33 5.82 -3.08 11.95
CA ALA A 33 6.29 -4.24 12.73
C ALA A 33 5.28 -5.40 12.88
N PRO A 34 3.96 -5.16 12.97
CA PRO A 34 2.97 -6.23 12.94
C PRO A 34 2.93 -6.98 11.61
N LEU A 35 2.99 -6.28 10.48
CA LEU A 35 2.94 -6.86 9.13
C LEU A 35 4.13 -7.79 8.85
N TRP A 36 5.29 -7.52 9.45
CA TRP A 36 6.49 -8.36 9.30
C TRP A 36 6.45 -9.67 10.09
N ARG A 37 5.47 -9.81 11.00
CA ARG A 37 5.24 -11.02 11.81
C ARG A 37 3.89 -11.67 11.51
N ALA A 38 3.10 -11.08 10.62
CA ALA A 38 1.81 -11.59 10.23
C ALA A 38 1.98 -12.88 9.41
N ASP A 39 1.05 -13.81 9.59
CA ASP A 39 0.89 -14.96 8.71
C ASP A 39 0.36 -14.53 7.34
N ASP A 40 0.51 -15.40 6.34
CA ASP A 40 0.13 -15.08 4.96
C ASP A 40 -1.34 -14.69 4.81
N LYS A 41 -2.25 -15.26 5.62
CA LYS A 41 -3.68 -14.93 5.57
C LYS A 41 -3.94 -13.53 6.10
N THR A 42 -3.35 -13.18 7.25
CA THR A 42 -3.44 -11.83 7.80
C THR A 42 -2.86 -10.80 6.82
N LEU A 43 -1.72 -11.11 6.20
CA LEU A 43 -1.12 -10.24 5.20
C LEU A 43 -1.99 -10.06 3.95
N ALA A 44 -2.62 -11.12 3.45
CA ALA A 44 -3.55 -11.06 2.33
C ALA A 44 -4.77 -10.17 2.63
N ASN A 45 -5.35 -10.32 3.83
CA ASN A 45 -6.48 -9.50 4.27
C ASN A 45 -6.10 -8.02 4.39
N GLU A 46 -4.95 -7.69 4.97
CA GLU A 46 -4.46 -6.32 5.09
C GLU A 46 -4.16 -5.68 3.72
N ARG A 47 -3.62 -6.46 2.78
CA ARG A 47 -3.42 -6.02 1.40
C ARG A 47 -4.73 -5.70 0.71
N LEU A 48 -5.72 -6.59 0.82
CA LEU A 48 -7.05 -6.38 0.22
C LEU A 48 -7.74 -5.16 0.83
N HIS A 49 -7.70 -5.03 2.16
CA HIS A 49 -8.26 -3.87 2.86
C HIS A 49 -7.60 -2.55 2.41
N SER A 50 -6.27 -2.53 2.35
CA SER A 50 -5.52 -1.35 1.89
C SER A 50 -5.80 -1.03 0.42
N LEU A 51 -5.91 -2.05 -0.44
CA LEU A 51 -6.25 -1.88 -1.85
C LEU A 51 -7.62 -1.22 -2.02
N LYS A 52 -8.65 -1.72 -1.32
CA LYS A 52 -9.99 -1.11 -1.33
C LYS A 52 -9.98 0.34 -0.89
N ALA A 53 -9.24 0.64 0.18
CA ALA A 53 -9.15 1.99 0.70
C ALA A 53 -8.51 2.95 -0.32
N ILE A 54 -7.42 2.54 -0.97
CA ILE A 54 -6.74 3.34 -2.00
C ILE A 54 -7.64 3.54 -3.21
N LEU A 55 -8.28 2.49 -3.73
CA LEU A 55 -9.15 2.58 -4.90
C LEU A 55 -10.38 3.45 -4.62
N SER A 56 -11.01 3.30 -3.45
CA SER A 56 -12.16 4.13 -3.05
C SER A 56 -11.74 5.59 -2.94
N HIS A 57 -10.62 5.85 -2.27
CA HIS A 57 -10.09 7.20 -2.15
C HIS A 57 -9.75 7.84 -3.50
N ALA A 58 -9.14 7.09 -4.42
CA ALA A 58 -8.81 7.57 -5.76
C ALA A 58 -10.08 7.95 -6.55
N GLY A 59 -11.11 7.11 -6.52
CA GLY A 59 -12.38 7.37 -7.21
C GLY A 59 -13.19 8.53 -6.62
N GLU A 60 -13.05 8.78 -5.32
CA GLU A 60 -13.74 9.88 -4.63
C GLU A 60 -13.02 11.22 -4.74
N THR A 61 -11.69 11.23 -4.84
CA THR A 61 -10.88 12.46 -4.79
C THR A 61 -10.37 12.93 -6.14
N THR A 62 -10.23 12.04 -7.13
CA THR A 62 -9.62 12.35 -8.42
C THR A 62 -10.62 12.13 -9.55
N SER A 63 -10.85 13.17 -10.36
CA SER A 63 -11.77 13.14 -11.50
C SER A 63 -11.40 12.06 -12.51
N HIS A 64 -10.10 11.90 -12.83
CA HIS A 64 -9.58 10.87 -13.72
C HIS A 64 -10.07 9.47 -13.33
N TYR A 65 -9.76 9.04 -12.11
CA TYR A 65 -10.12 7.70 -11.63
C TYR A 65 -11.63 7.52 -11.49
N SER A 66 -12.36 8.56 -11.08
CA SER A 66 -13.83 8.54 -11.06
C SER A 66 -14.43 8.25 -12.43
N GLN A 67 -13.91 8.92 -13.47
CA GLN A 67 -14.34 8.72 -14.85
C GLN A 67 -13.92 7.35 -15.36
N LEU A 68 -12.68 6.93 -15.11
CA LEU A 68 -12.16 5.62 -15.50
C LEU A 68 -13.00 4.48 -14.92
N PHE A 69 -13.29 4.52 -13.62
CA PHE A 69 -14.11 3.50 -12.97
C PHE A 69 -15.53 3.47 -13.54
N ARG A 70 -16.12 4.63 -13.82
CA ARG A 70 -17.45 4.72 -14.44
C ARG A 70 -17.47 4.16 -15.86
N GLN A 71 -16.43 4.42 -16.66
CA GLN A 71 -16.31 3.91 -18.03
C GLN A 71 -16.13 2.38 -18.05
N LEU A 72 -15.36 1.85 -17.10
CA LEU A 72 -15.10 0.41 -16.97
C LEU A 72 -16.22 -0.34 -16.22
N GLY A 73 -17.15 0.37 -15.58
CA GLY A 73 -18.14 -0.24 -14.67
C GLY A 73 -17.51 -0.85 -13.42
N PHE A 74 -16.33 -0.39 -13.03
CA PHE A 74 -15.55 -0.92 -11.92
C PHE A 74 -16.03 -0.34 -10.58
N ASP A 75 -16.35 -1.20 -9.60
CA ASP A 75 -16.71 -0.78 -8.24
C ASP A 75 -15.57 -1.11 -7.24
N PRO A 76 -14.88 -0.07 -6.70
CA PRO A 76 -13.84 -0.24 -5.68
C PRO A 76 -14.29 -1.01 -4.43
N ARG A 77 -15.59 -0.97 -4.08
CA ARG A 77 -16.13 -1.65 -2.89
C ARG A 77 -16.32 -3.15 -3.15
N GLY A 78 -16.59 -3.50 -4.41
CA GLY A 78 -16.84 -4.86 -4.90
C GLY A 78 -15.59 -5.73 -5.06
N VAL A 79 -14.38 -5.16 -4.98
CA VAL A 79 -13.11 -5.90 -5.05
C VAL A 79 -13.09 -7.01 -3.99
N THR A 80 -12.75 -8.24 -4.36
CA THR A 80 -12.69 -9.39 -3.43
C THR A 80 -11.30 -9.99 -3.35
N SER A 81 -10.45 -9.73 -4.34
CA SER A 81 -9.08 -10.20 -4.39
C SER A 81 -8.12 -9.12 -4.88
N SER A 82 -6.84 -9.26 -4.56
CA SER A 82 -5.80 -8.38 -5.11
C SER A 82 -5.67 -8.47 -6.63
N GLU A 83 -6.11 -9.58 -7.20
CA GLU A 83 -6.05 -9.93 -8.61
C GLU A 83 -7.04 -9.12 -9.45
N ASP A 84 -8.14 -8.66 -8.84
CA ASP A 84 -9.17 -7.84 -9.48
C ASP A 84 -8.60 -6.49 -9.95
N ILE A 85 -7.45 -6.07 -9.39
CA ILE A 85 -6.74 -4.88 -9.87
C ILE A 85 -6.32 -4.99 -11.35
N ARG A 86 -6.21 -6.21 -11.90
CA ARG A 86 -5.86 -6.44 -13.30
C ARG A 86 -6.96 -6.02 -14.28
N GLU A 87 -8.18 -5.79 -13.80
CA GLU A 87 -9.26 -5.22 -14.61
C GLU A 87 -9.02 -3.75 -14.94
N LEU A 88 -8.19 -3.06 -14.15
CA LEU A 88 -7.82 -1.68 -14.38
C LEU A 88 -6.65 -1.59 -15.36
N PRO A 89 -6.70 -0.65 -16.33
CA PRO A 89 -5.55 -0.38 -17.19
C PRO A 89 -4.40 0.22 -16.38
N PHE A 90 -3.19 0.04 -16.89
CA PHE A 90 -2.01 0.69 -16.30
C PHE A 90 -2.05 2.19 -16.59
N LEU A 91 -1.86 3.01 -15.55
CA LEU A 91 -1.64 4.44 -15.73
C LEU A 91 -0.30 4.68 -16.42
N THR A 92 -0.36 5.29 -17.59
CA THR A 92 0.81 5.70 -18.36
C THR A 92 1.16 7.16 -18.11
N LYS A 93 2.40 7.54 -18.41
CA LYS A 93 2.85 8.94 -18.23
C LYS A 93 2.17 9.86 -19.24
N GLU A 94 1.88 9.33 -20.42
CA GLU A 94 1.19 9.99 -21.51
C GLU A 94 -0.25 10.36 -21.10
N GLU A 95 -0.97 9.44 -20.47
CA GLU A 95 -2.31 9.69 -19.91
C GLU A 95 -2.26 10.76 -18.81
N LEU A 96 -1.27 10.67 -17.90
CA LEU A 96 -1.13 11.64 -16.81
C LEU A 96 -0.90 13.08 -17.32
N ASN A 97 -0.08 13.25 -18.36
CA ASN A 97 0.15 14.57 -18.95
C ASN A 97 -1.11 15.11 -19.66
N SER A 98 -1.84 14.23 -20.37
CA SER A 98 -3.06 14.63 -21.09
C SER A 98 -4.14 15.18 -20.17
N ASP A 99 -4.27 14.61 -18.97
CA ASP A 99 -5.22 15.05 -17.96
C ASP A 99 -4.82 16.33 -17.22
N MET A 100 -3.52 16.64 -17.19
CA MET A 100 -2.98 17.84 -16.54
C MET A 100 -3.10 19.09 -17.43
N ASP A 101 -3.13 18.90 -18.74
CA ASP A 101 -3.23 19.96 -19.75
C ASP A 101 -4.70 20.38 -20.05
N ALA A 102 -5.69 19.69 -19.48
CA ALA A 102 -7.13 19.92 -19.65
C ALA A 102 -7.76 20.74 -18.52
#